data_AF-A0A6L5XCM0-F1
#
_entry.id   AF-A0A6L5XCM0-F1
#
_cell.length_a   1.000
_cell.length_b   1.000
_cell.length_c   1.000
_cell.angle_alpha   90.00
_cell.angle_beta   90.00
_cell.angle_gamma   90.00
#
_symmetry.space_group_name_H-M   'P 1'
#
loop_
_entity.id
_entity.type
_entity.pdbx_description
1 polymer ?
#
loop_
_entity_poly.entity_id
_entity_poly.type
_entity_poly.pdbx_seq_one_letter_code
_entity_poly.pdbx_strand_id
1 'polypeptide(L)'
;MKRAITLWLLCAAVTSMALAAKQPAGYYQQAQGKTGQALLSALYNIISSHTSISYSGLWTAYKTTDCDSEGYIIDMYSNVRYLYGQKQGASYSNIGDSYNREHSFPQSWFAKATPMKTDLFHVVPTDGYVNNQRGNYPFGECEGGTRLTNGSYRAKGRLGTCTTTGYSGKVWEPDDEYKGDFARIYFYMATCYNNRIASWPGNDSNAAAVLAGNSYPVYKDWYIAMLLKWDREDPVSERERERNDAVYDLQKNRNPYVDHPELVEYVWGNKIGTAWQENGDTATVTIVTPTALPAIDSTSTSLTAAWTAAKGATSYTLLVSKVDTTTTPVTPGTSSLLLDEDMSKGTTTWTTGGKYYNDNGYLRLGTGKGNGSVTSPAIDLAASAGVATVAVTAKAYGSDSNVPMQVSLVDAKGNTLASQSFTLTAGDIVYTAVLKGNASADNKVRIENTTTGKRVLLKQVKVYRGNAASKAPVETGDTATRTVTGITGTSYKVTSLASGAVYDYKVKAVYAGGESGWSNVIRTHLPSGTTLLPGDADGNGRVDITDATTLINKILGHEPSPFVEANADVDGNGRYDVSDVTGINVIILQQQ
;
A
#
# COMPACT_ATOMS: atom_id res chain seq x y z
N MET A 1 -66.94 26.91 10.32
CA MET A 1 -65.75 27.46 10.99
C MET A 1 -65.24 26.46 12.01
N LYS A 2 -64.10 25.83 11.73
CA LYS A 2 -63.16 25.15 12.67
C LYS A 2 -61.98 24.70 11.79
N ARG A 3 -60.90 25.49 11.77
CA ARG A 3 -59.68 25.20 10.99
C ARG A 3 -58.62 24.64 11.93
N ALA A 4 -58.07 23.49 11.56
CA ALA A 4 -56.95 22.85 12.22
C ALA A 4 -55.65 23.63 11.97
N ILE A 5 -54.82 23.74 13.01
CA ILE A 5 -53.49 24.35 12.99
C ILE A 5 -52.49 23.20 12.88
N THR A 6 -51.71 23.17 11.80
CA THR A 6 -50.61 22.21 11.62
C THR A 6 -49.29 22.92 11.91
N LEU A 7 -48.59 22.49 12.95
CA LEU A 7 -47.30 22.99 13.42
C LEU A 7 -46.17 22.35 12.59
N TRP A 8 -45.40 23.15 11.85
CA TRP A 8 -44.17 22.70 11.20
C TRP A 8 -42.98 22.98 12.11
N LEU A 9 -42.34 21.91 12.61
CA LEU A 9 -41.04 21.94 13.28
C LEU A 9 -39.94 22.01 12.20
N LEU A 10 -39.27 23.15 12.10
CA LEU A 10 -38.08 23.33 11.28
C LEU A 10 -36.85 22.94 12.11
N CYS A 11 -36.37 21.71 11.98
CA CYS A 11 -35.06 21.30 12.49
C CYS A 11 -33.96 21.91 11.60
N ALA A 12 -33.38 23.02 12.03
CA ALA A 12 -32.15 23.54 11.45
C ALA A 12 -30.97 22.69 11.95
N ALA A 13 -30.51 21.74 11.14
CA ALA A 13 -29.23 21.08 11.34
C ALA A 13 -28.12 22.07 10.98
N VAL A 14 -27.48 22.67 11.99
CA VAL A 14 -26.21 23.38 11.81
C VAL A 14 -25.12 22.33 11.72
N THR A 15 -24.84 21.85 10.51
CA THR A 15 -23.60 21.12 10.23
C THR A 15 -22.48 22.14 10.12
N SER A 16 -21.69 22.28 11.20
CA SER A 16 -20.39 22.94 11.14
C SER A 16 -19.44 22.09 10.29
N MET A 17 -19.36 22.37 8.99
CA MET A 17 -18.24 21.94 8.16
C MET A 17 -17.01 22.71 8.61
N ALA A 18 -16.06 22.04 9.25
CA ALA A 18 -14.70 22.54 9.33
C ALA A 18 -14.16 22.63 7.89
N LEU A 19 -14.01 23.85 7.38
CA LEU A 19 -13.29 24.10 6.14
C LEU A 19 -11.81 23.79 6.41
N ALA A 20 -11.33 22.62 5.98
CA ALA A 20 -9.90 22.44 5.75
C ALA A 20 -9.52 23.46 4.66
N ALA A 21 -8.65 24.41 4.99
CA ALA A 21 -8.23 25.46 4.06
C ALA A 21 -7.28 24.86 3.01
N LYS A 22 -7.84 24.25 1.97
CA LYS A 22 -7.11 23.78 0.78
C LYS A 22 -6.29 24.93 0.18
N GLN A 23 -5.12 24.63 -0.40
CA GLN A 23 -4.29 25.65 -1.08
C GLN A 23 -5.14 26.52 -2.03
N PRO A 24 -4.82 27.83 -2.22
CA PRO A 24 -5.57 28.68 -3.13
C PRO A 24 -5.70 28.06 -4.53
N ALA A 25 -6.85 28.23 -5.16
CA ALA A 25 -7.06 27.70 -6.51
C ALA A 25 -6.00 28.26 -7.47
N GLY A 26 -5.29 27.37 -8.18
CA GLY A 26 -4.23 27.74 -9.12
C GLY A 26 -2.92 28.17 -8.47
N TYR A 27 -2.70 27.92 -7.18
CA TYR A 27 -1.49 28.32 -6.46
C TYR A 27 -0.20 27.83 -7.15
N TYR A 28 -0.21 26.62 -7.74
CA TYR A 28 0.94 26.05 -8.45
C TYR A 28 0.87 26.16 -9.99
N GLN A 29 -0.02 27.00 -10.53
CA GLN A 29 -0.22 27.12 -11.98
C GLN A 29 1.08 27.46 -12.75
N GLN A 30 1.98 28.26 -12.16
CA GLN A 30 3.25 28.64 -12.81
C GLN A 30 4.25 27.49 -12.96
N ALA A 31 4.10 26.42 -12.16
CA ALA A 31 4.94 25.24 -12.19
C ALA A 31 4.49 24.20 -13.25
N GLN A 32 3.27 24.32 -13.77
CA GLN A 32 2.70 23.44 -14.79
C GLN A 32 3.61 23.32 -16.02
N GLY A 33 3.84 22.09 -16.47
CA GLY A 33 4.65 21.75 -17.65
C GLY A 33 6.17 21.90 -17.47
N LYS A 34 6.65 22.35 -16.31
CA LYS A 34 8.08 22.59 -16.07
C LYS A 34 8.81 21.31 -15.64
N THR A 35 10.13 21.30 -15.83
CA THR A 35 11.02 20.17 -15.51
C THR A 35 12.26 20.66 -14.77
N GLY A 36 12.83 19.83 -13.88
CA GLY A 36 14.16 20.05 -13.27
C GLY A 36 14.38 21.49 -12.77
N GLN A 37 15.43 22.15 -13.25
CA GLN A 37 15.77 23.53 -12.85
C GLN A 37 14.67 24.56 -13.18
N ALA A 38 13.96 24.40 -14.31
CA ALA A 38 12.88 25.30 -14.68
C ALA A 38 11.67 25.14 -13.73
N LEU A 39 11.42 23.92 -13.25
CA LEU A 39 10.42 23.65 -12.23
C LEU A 39 10.82 24.25 -10.88
N LEU A 40 12.05 24.04 -10.44
CA LEU A 40 12.58 24.67 -9.21
C LEU A 40 12.44 26.21 -9.26
N SER A 41 12.77 26.82 -10.40
CA SER A 41 12.66 28.27 -10.60
C SER A 41 11.20 28.75 -10.55
N ALA A 42 10.27 27.97 -11.11
CA ALA A 42 8.84 28.29 -11.04
C ALA A 42 8.31 28.20 -9.61
N LEU A 43 8.68 27.15 -8.87
CA LEU A 43 8.32 26.99 -7.46
C LEU A 43 8.90 28.11 -6.59
N TYR A 44 10.16 28.51 -6.82
CA TYR A 44 10.77 29.67 -6.18
C TYR A 44 9.93 30.94 -6.39
N ASN A 45 9.49 31.23 -7.62
CA ASN A 45 8.66 32.40 -7.89
C ASN A 45 7.30 32.35 -7.19
N ILE A 46 6.75 31.15 -6.96
CA ILE A 46 5.48 30.96 -6.24
C ILE A 46 5.65 31.23 -4.73
N ILE A 47 6.73 30.73 -4.10
CA ILE A 47 6.81 30.69 -2.62
C ILE A 47 7.80 31.66 -1.97
N SER A 48 8.69 32.30 -2.74
CA SER A 48 9.77 33.13 -2.20
C SER A 48 9.30 34.45 -1.59
N SER A 49 8.16 34.97 -2.06
CA SER A 49 7.53 36.14 -1.47
C SER A 49 6.59 35.72 -0.34
N HIS A 50 7.04 35.91 0.90
CA HIS A 50 6.24 35.60 2.08
C HIS A 50 6.27 36.71 3.11
N THR A 51 5.25 36.70 3.97
CA THR A 51 5.10 37.64 5.09
C THR A 51 6.01 37.22 6.22
N SER A 52 7.05 38.00 6.45
CA SER A 52 7.95 37.78 7.58
C SER A 52 7.26 38.16 8.89
N ILE A 53 7.21 37.22 9.82
CA ILE A 53 6.81 37.50 11.20
C ILE A 53 8.02 37.92 12.04
N SER A 54 7.77 38.56 13.18
CA SER A 54 8.85 38.95 14.09
C SER A 54 9.43 37.72 14.83
N TYR A 55 10.67 37.85 15.30
CA TYR A 55 11.32 36.77 16.05
C TYR A 55 10.65 36.44 17.39
N SER A 56 9.96 37.41 17.99
CA SER A 56 9.07 37.18 19.14
C SER A 56 7.71 36.62 18.72
N GLY A 57 7.22 36.98 17.53
CA GLY A 57 5.97 36.50 16.94
C GLY A 57 5.95 34.98 16.70
N LEU A 58 7.12 34.36 16.50
CA LEU A 58 7.26 32.89 16.43
C LEU A 58 6.58 32.18 17.61
N TRP A 59 6.72 32.73 18.83
CA TRP A 59 6.09 32.16 20.01
C TRP A 59 4.56 32.22 19.98
N THR A 60 4.00 33.26 19.37
CA THR A 60 2.54 33.36 19.19
C THR A 60 2.08 32.38 18.12
N ALA A 61 2.84 32.24 17.03
CA ALA A 61 2.53 31.34 15.93
C ALA A 61 2.47 29.86 16.35
N TYR A 62 3.35 29.41 17.26
CA TYR A 62 3.38 28.02 17.72
C TYR A 62 2.07 27.51 18.31
N LYS A 63 1.22 28.42 18.82
CA LYS A 63 -0.11 28.06 19.30
C LYS A 63 -0.96 27.40 18.21
N THR A 64 -0.81 27.83 16.96
CA THR A 64 -1.58 27.34 15.82
C THR A 64 -0.78 26.41 14.92
N THR A 65 0.55 26.54 14.88
CA THR A 65 1.39 25.74 13.97
C THR A 65 1.99 24.49 14.61
N ASP A 66 2.19 24.47 15.94
CA ASP A 66 3.03 23.48 16.61
C ASP A 66 2.47 23.07 18.00
N CYS A 67 1.15 23.12 18.18
CA CYS A 67 0.47 22.64 19.39
C CYS A 67 -0.56 21.55 19.05
N ASP A 68 -0.62 20.51 19.89
CA ASP A 68 -1.66 19.49 19.81
C ASP A 68 -3.01 20.01 20.35
N SER A 69 -4.07 19.22 20.17
CA SER A 69 -5.43 19.57 20.62
C SER A 69 -5.57 19.72 22.15
N GLU A 70 -4.60 19.18 22.92
CA GLU A 70 -4.53 19.29 24.37
C GLU A 70 -3.72 20.53 24.82
N GLY A 71 -3.15 21.28 23.89
CA GLY A 71 -2.38 22.51 24.14
C GLY A 71 -0.90 22.27 24.46
N TYR A 72 -0.37 21.07 24.18
CA TYR A 72 1.05 20.78 24.32
C TYR A 72 1.81 21.06 23.04
N ILE A 73 3.02 21.59 23.18
CA ILE A 73 3.98 21.78 22.10
C ILE A 73 4.34 20.43 21.47
N ILE A 74 4.29 20.37 20.15
CA ILE A 74 4.75 19.23 19.38
C ILE A 74 6.27 19.36 19.16
N ASP A 75 7.02 18.82 20.10
CA ASP A 75 8.49 18.80 20.06
C ASP A 75 9.00 17.68 19.13
N MET A 76 9.64 18.07 18.04
CA MET A 76 10.21 17.12 17.06
C MET A 76 11.57 16.55 17.50
N TYR A 77 12.22 17.11 18.53
CA TYR A 77 13.53 16.67 19.01
C TYR A 77 13.47 15.94 20.34
N SER A 78 12.34 15.85 21.03
CA SER A 78 12.24 15.13 22.29
C SER A 78 10.85 14.55 22.53
N ASN A 79 10.72 13.66 23.52
CA ASN A 79 9.43 13.19 24.00
C ASN A 79 8.84 14.05 25.14
N VAL A 80 9.42 15.22 25.40
CA VAL A 80 8.94 16.10 26.48
C VAL A 80 7.63 16.77 26.03
N ARG A 81 6.66 16.82 26.95
CA ARG A 81 5.40 17.54 26.73
C ARG A 81 5.43 18.88 27.46
N TYR A 82 5.61 19.96 26.71
CA TYR A 82 5.53 21.32 27.24
C TYR A 82 4.14 21.90 26.98
N LEU A 83 3.47 22.46 27.99
CA LEU A 83 2.28 23.26 27.75
C LEU A 83 2.66 24.56 27.03
N TYR A 84 1.84 24.97 26.06
CA TYR A 84 2.02 26.23 25.35
C TYR A 84 2.20 27.41 26.32
N GLY A 85 3.19 28.27 26.05
CA GLY A 85 3.51 29.43 26.88
C GLY A 85 4.21 29.14 28.21
N GLN A 86 4.38 27.88 28.62
CA GLN A 86 5.10 27.49 29.84
C GLN A 86 6.53 27.06 29.51
N LYS A 87 7.52 27.45 30.33
CA LYS A 87 8.94 27.08 30.10
C LYS A 87 9.43 27.43 28.68
N GLN A 88 8.95 28.55 28.16
CA GLN A 88 9.24 29.03 26.81
C GLN A 88 10.52 29.88 26.82
N GLY A 89 11.57 29.46 26.11
CA GLY A 89 12.81 30.22 25.98
C GLY A 89 13.50 30.56 27.30
N ALA A 90 13.23 29.78 28.35
CA ALA A 90 13.86 29.93 29.66
C ALA A 90 15.26 29.29 29.66
N SER A 91 15.98 29.40 30.78
CA SER A 91 17.26 28.70 30.96
C SER A 91 17.06 27.18 30.99
N TYR A 92 18.06 26.44 30.53
CA TYR A 92 18.07 24.97 30.53
C TYR A 92 19.48 24.44 30.77
N SER A 93 19.56 23.34 31.53
CA SER A 93 20.79 22.56 31.75
C SER A 93 20.58 21.08 31.47
N ASN A 94 19.32 20.62 31.35
CA ASN A 94 18.93 19.26 31.02
C ASN A 94 17.73 19.24 30.06
N ILE A 95 17.49 18.07 29.46
CA ILE A 95 16.23 17.81 28.76
C ILE A 95 15.07 17.94 29.75
N GLY A 96 13.99 18.61 29.35
CA GLY A 96 12.79 18.82 30.16
C GLY A 96 12.70 20.18 30.84
N ASP A 97 13.76 21.00 30.76
CA ASP A 97 13.82 22.29 31.44
C ASP A 97 13.00 23.35 30.71
N SER A 98 13.21 23.52 29.40
CA SER A 98 12.48 24.47 28.55
C SER A 98 12.62 24.14 27.07
N TYR A 99 11.67 24.64 26.27
CA TYR A 99 11.77 24.58 24.81
C TYR A 99 12.26 25.91 24.22
N ASN A 100 12.94 25.82 23.08
CA ASN A 100 13.48 26.95 22.33
C ASN A 100 13.02 26.91 20.87
N ARG A 101 13.30 28.00 20.13
CA ARG A 101 13.12 28.06 18.68
C ARG A 101 14.29 27.34 18.02
N GLU A 102 14.01 26.24 17.37
CA GLU A 102 14.99 25.49 16.59
C GLU A 102 14.95 25.91 15.13
N HIS A 103 16.11 26.25 14.57
CA HIS A 103 16.28 26.50 13.14
C HIS A 103 16.76 25.22 12.46
N SER A 104 15.83 24.36 12.03
CA SER A 104 16.14 23.04 11.45
C SER A 104 17.03 23.13 10.20
N PHE A 105 16.99 24.26 9.49
CA PHE A 105 18.09 24.70 8.63
C PHE A 105 18.91 25.73 9.42
N PRO A 106 20.16 25.43 9.85
CA PRO A 106 20.85 26.24 10.86
C PRO A 106 20.99 27.71 10.49
N GLN A 107 20.64 28.60 11.42
CA GLN A 107 20.73 30.04 11.18
C GLN A 107 22.15 30.56 10.92
N SER A 108 23.20 29.83 11.33
CA SER A 108 24.58 30.18 10.98
C SER A 108 24.84 30.02 9.47
N TRP A 109 24.16 29.10 8.79
CA TRP A 109 24.38 28.82 7.38
C TRP A 109 23.92 29.97 6.46
N PHE A 110 22.97 30.79 6.91
CA PHE A 110 22.47 31.96 6.17
C PHE A 110 22.78 33.28 6.87
N ALA A 111 23.83 33.32 7.71
CA ALA A 111 24.27 34.51 8.45
C ALA A 111 23.17 35.17 9.30
N LYS A 112 22.21 34.37 9.80
CA LYS A 112 21.08 34.80 10.63
C LYS A 112 20.21 35.89 9.97
N ALA A 113 20.27 36.01 8.65
CA ALA A 113 19.55 37.04 7.91
C ALA A 113 18.02 36.78 7.89
N THR A 114 17.27 37.88 7.81
CA THR A 114 15.81 37.89 7.63
C THR A 114 15.49 37.94 6.12
N PRO A 115 14.45 37.25 5.62
CA PRO A 115 13.35 36.64 6.38
C PRO A 115 13.59 35.18 6.80
N MET A 116 14.69 34.56 6.39
CA MET A 116 15.01 33.16 6.75
C MET A 116 14.90 32.94 8.26
N LYS A 117 15.50 33.80 9.09
CA LYS A 117 15.51 33.65 10.56
C LYS A 117 14.11 33.49 11.21
N THR A 118 13.04 33.98 10.59
CA THR A 118 11.68 33.96 11.15
C THR A 118 10.70 33.13 10.34
N ASP A 119 11.19 32.34 9.38
CA ASP A 119 10.37 31.51 8.51
C ASP A 119 9.89 30.23 9.22
N LEU A 120 8.63 30.19 9.61
CA LEU A 120 7.96 29.10 10.32
C LEU A 120 8.13 27.74 9.64
N PHE A 121 8.37 27.65 8.33
CA PHE A 121 8.55 26.35 7.69
C PHE A 121 9.79 25.59 8.20
N HIS A 122 10.82 26.29 8.67
CA HIS A 122 12.02 25.65 9.24
C HIS A 122 12.32 26.05 10.70
N VAL A 123 11.53 26.96 11.29
CA VAL A 123 11.65 27.29 12.72
C VAL A 123 10.58 26.58 13.53
N VAL A 124 10.95 25.51 14.23
CA VAL A 124 10.05 24.67 15.03
C VAL A 124 10.36 24.81 16.53
N PRO A 125 9.39 24.62 17.44
CA PRO A 125 9.66 24.59 18.87
C PRO A 125 10.21 23.22 19.29
N THR A 126 11.32 23.19 20.01
CA THR A 126 11.95 21.94 20.49
C THR A 126 12.58 22.10 21.85
N ASP A 127 12.80 21.01 22.60
CA ASP A 127 13.62 21.03 23.81
C ASP A 127 14.96 21.76 23.58
N GLY A 128 15.26 22.72 24.46
CA GLY A 128 16.39 23.62 24.31
C GLY A 128 17.74 22.92 24.48
N TYR A 129 17.80 21.87 25.30
CA TYR A 129 19.03 21.12 25.54
C TYR A 129 19.33 20.15 24.38
N VAL A 130 18.30 19.51 23.80
CA VAL A 130 18.46 18.70 22.59
C VAL A 130 18.81 19.58 21.38
N ASN A 131 18.16 20.74 21.23
CA ASN A 131 18.53 21.74 20.22
C ASN A 131 20.01 22.13 20.33
N ASN A 132 20.50 22.38 21.54
CA ASN A 132 21.93 22.68 21.76
C ASN A 132 22.86 21.53 21.31
N GLN A 133 22.49 20.27 21.56
CA GLN A 133 23.27 19.13 21.04
C GLN A 133 23.26 19.07 19.50
N ARG A 134 22.11 19.35 18.89
CA ARG A 134 21.96 19.37 17.44
C ARG A 134 22.83 20.46 16.82
N GLY A 135 22.94 21.63 17.47
CA GLY A 135 23.85 22.71 17.07
C GLY A 135 23.63 23.17 15.63
N ASN A 136 24.72 23.22 14.85
CA ASN A 136 24.70 23.54 13.41
C ASN A 136 25.10 22.34 12.54
N TYR A 137 25.08 21.12 13.10
CA TYR A 137 25.44 19.92 12.36
C TYR A 137 24.43 19.64 11.25
N PRO A 138 24.88 19.14 10.08
CA PRO A 138 23.96 18.62 9.08
C PRO A 138 23.07 17.55 9.67
N PHE A 139 21.82 17.48 9.21
CA PHE A 139 21.09 16.23 9.40
C PHE A 139 21.74 15.10 8.63
N GLY A 140 21.70 13.88 9.17
CA GLY A 140 22.10 12.70 8.42
C GLY A 140 22.11 11.42 9.22
N GLU A 141 22.24 10.29 8.55
CA GLU A 141 22.24 8.97 9.19
C GLU A 141 23.59 8.69 9.84
N CYS A 142 23.57 8.10 11.04
CA CYS A 142 24.77 7.70 11.77
C CYS A 142 24.59 6.37 12.50
N GLU A 143 25.69 5.64 12.65
CA GLU A 143 25.76 4.46 13.50
C GLU A 143 26.36 4.84 14.86
N GLY A 144 25.79 4.31 15.96
CA GLY A 144 26.36 4.45 17.30
C GLY A 144 26.44 5.89 17.86
N GLY A 145 25.49 6.77 17.51
CA GLY A 145 25.46 8.17 17.96
C GLY A 145 24.99 8.39 19.42
N THR A 146 25.33 9.55 19.99
CA THR A 146 24.94 9.95 21.34
C THR A 146 23.52 10.49 21.35
N ARG A 147 22.59 9.76 22.00
CA ARG A 147 21.25 10.24 22.33
C ARG A 147 21.22 10.77 23.76
N LEU A 148 20.71 11.98 23.94
CA LEU A 148 20.54 12.56 25.29
C LEU A 148 19.34 11.95 26.01
N THR A 149 19.47 11.75 27.31
CA THR A 149 18.40 11.26 28.20
C THR A 149 18.44 11.98 29.55
N ASN A 150 17.27 12.16 30.17
CA ASN A 150 17.12 12.64 31.55
C ASN A 150 15.88 12.00 32.18
N GLY A 151 16.06 10.95 32.99
CA GLY A 151 14.94 10.17 33.52
C GLY A 151 14.09 9.55 32.41
N SER A 152 12.79 9.84 32.39
CA SER A 152 11.86 9.40 31.34
C SER A 152 11.95 10.23 30.05
N TYR A 153 12.69 11.35 30.07
CA TYR A 153 12.91 12.19 28.90
C TYR A 153 14.08 11.69 28.06
N ARG A 154 13.93 11.78 26.75
CA ARG A 154 14.92 11.36 25.76
C ARG A 154 14.83 12.26 24.53
N ALA A 155 15.97 12.52 23.91
CA ALA A 155 16.01 13.11 22.59
C ALA A 155 15.38 12.15 21.57
N LYS A 156 14.66 12.70 20.60
CA LYS A 156 14.17 12.05 19.37
C LYS A 156 15.19 12.25 18.23
N GLY A 157 16.44 11.95 18.56
CA GLY A 157 17.55 11.96 17.63
C GLY A 157 18.88 11.77 18.35
N ARG A 158 19.97 11.74 17.58
CA ARG A 158 21.31 11.41 18.09
C ARG A 158 22.41 12.12 17.29
N LEU A 159 23.48 12.52 17.97
CA LEU A 159 24.67 13.09 17.33
C LEU A 159 25.72 11.99 17.08
N GLY A 160 26.11 11.78 15.82
CA GLY A 160 27.02 10.71 15.43
C GLY A 160 27.91 11.06 14.25
N THR A 161 28.71 10.09 13.81
CA THR A 161 29.48 10.19 12.57
C THR A 161 28.63 9.68 11.41
N CYS A 162 28.59 10.41 10.30
CA CYS A 162 27.74 10.07 9.16
C CYS A 162 28.11 8.71 8.56
N THR A 163 27.08 7.94 8.20
CA THR A 163 27.20 6.66 7.50
C THR A 163 26.75 6.72 6.05
N THR A 164 26.14 7.84 5.61
CA THR A 164 25.72 8.03 4.23
C THR A 164 26.94 8.17 3.31
N THR A 165 27.01 7.35 2.26
CA THR A 165 28.10 7.39 1.28
C THR A 165 28.24 8.80 0.68
N GLY A 166 29.45 9.36 0.72
CA GLY A 166 29.77 10.70 0.20
C GLY A 166 30.01 11.76 1.28
N TYR A 167 29.76 11.46 2.56
CA TYR A 167 30.11 12.32 3.69
C TYR A 167 30.47 11.49 4.94
N SER A 168 31.47 11.93 5.70
CA SER A 168 31.97 11.24 6.89
C SER A 168 32.13 12.16 8.11
N GLY A 169 31.60 13.38 8.04
CA GLY A 169 31.62 14.32 9.16
C GLY A 169 30.58 14.00 10.23
N LYS A 170 30.46 14.88 11.22
CA LYS A 170 29.43 14.76 12.27
C LYS A 170 28.06 15.17 11.72
N VAL A 171 27.05 14.38 12.07
CA VAL A 171 25.65 14.62 11.70
C VAL A 171 24.75 14.39 12.91
N TRP A 172 23.62 15.08 12.93
CA TRP A 172 22.54 14.79 13.86
C TRP A 172 21.46 14.00 13.13
N GLU A 173 21.12 12.82 13.62
CA GLU A 173 20.10 11.96 13.03
C GLU A 173 18.78 12.11 13.80
N PRO A 174 17.70 12.64 13.19
CA PRO A 174 16.37 12.60 13.79
C PRO A 174 15.84 11.16 13.90
N ASP A 175 14.86 10.95 14.78
CA ASP A 175 14.06 9.71 14.78
C ASP A 175 13.33 9.54 13.44
N ASP A 176 13.09 8.29 13.06
CA ASP A 176 12.55 7.95 11.73
C ASP A 176 11.19 8.60 11.44
N GLU A 177 10.39 8.89 12.48
CA GLU A 177 9.08 9.55 12.37
C GLU A 177 9.11 11.02 11.92
N TYR A 178 10.30 11.63 11.79
CA TYR A 178 10.45 13.03 11.35
C TYR A 178 11.44 13.22 10.21
N LYS A 179 11.99 12.13 9.67
CA LYS A 179 12.99 12.20 8.59
C LYS A 179 12.39 12.85 7.34
N GLY A 180 11.15 12.52 7.01
CA GLY A 180 10.39 13.08 5.89
C GLY A 180 10.07 14.56 6.11
N ASP A 181 9.60 14.94 7.30
CA ASP A 181 9.36 16.34 7.66
C ASP A 181 10.61 17.19 7.41
N PHE A 182 11.76 16.78 7.95
CA PHE A 182 13.00 17.52 7.77
C PHE A 182 13.50 17.51 6.31
N ALA A 183 13.29 16.43 5.56
CA ALA A 183 13.61 16.40 4.13
C ALA A 183 12.81 17.47 3.36
N ARG A 184 11.49 17.52 3.57
CA ARG A 184 10.61 18.51 2.93
C ARG A 184 10.89 19.94 3.38
N ILE A 185 11.34 20.15 4.62
CA ILE A 185 11.84 21.46 5.09
C ILE A 185 13.10 21.88 4.33
N TYR A 186 14.04 20.97 4.08
CA TYR A 186 15.26 21.29 3.33
C TYR A 186 14.97 21.54 1.85
N PHE A 187 14.09 20.76 1.21
CA PHE A 187 13.65 21.04 -0.15
C PHE A 187 12.95 22.41 -0.25
N TYR A 188 12.13 22.75 0.75
CA TYR A 188 11.54 24.09 0.86
C TYR A 188 12.60 25.18 0.96
N MET A 189 13.62 25.04 1.83
CA MET A 189 14.67 26.05 1.99
C MET A 189 15.47 26.28 0.71
N ALA A 190 15.78 25.20 -0.03
CA ALA A 190 16.44 25.29 -1.34
C ALA A 190 15.61 26.01 -2.40
N THR A 191 14.30 25.90 -2.28
CA THR A 191 13.34 26.46 -3.23
C THR A 191 13.00 27.90 -2.89
N CYS A 192 12.54 28.18 -1.67
CA CYS A 192 12.12 29.52 -1.23
C CYS A 192 13.26 30.54 -1.30
N TYR A 193 14.49 30.11 -1.05
CA TYR A 193 15.68 30.97 -1.05
C TYR A 193 16.66 30.66 -2.18
N ASN A 194 16.17 30.14 -3.30
CA ASN A 194 17.00 29.69 -4.42
C ASN A 194 17.94 30.79 -4.97
N ASN A 195 17.52 32.06 -4.91
CA ASN A 195 18.32 33.22 -5.33
C ASN A 195 19.47 33.61 -4.37
N ARG A 196 19.57 32.96 -3.20
CA ARG A 196 20.56 33.29 -2.14
C ARG A 196 21.40 32.08 -1.73
N ILE A 197 20.81 30.89 -1.75
CA ILE A 197 21.40 29.68 -1.15
C ILE A 197 22.75 29.28 -1.74
N ALA A 198 23.03 29.65 -2.99
CA ALA A 198 24.31 29.38 -3.64
C ALA A 198 25.51 30.03 -2.92
N SER A 199 25.34 31.13 -2.19
CA SER A 199 26.45 31.80 -1.47
C SER A 199 26.65 31.31 -0.03
N TRP A 200 25.72 30.51 0.49
CA TRP A 200 25.71 30.08 1.89
C TRP A 200 26.80 29.07 2.31
N PRO A 201 27.42 28.26 1.42
CA PRO A 201 28.60 27.48 1.80
C PRO A 201 29.71 28.31 2.45
N GLY A 202 29.84 29.60 2.09
CA GLY A 202 30.86 30.48 2.64
C GLY A 202 30.63 30.91 4.09
N ASN A 203 29.43 30.67 4.66
CA ASN A 203 29.08 31.15 6.00
C ASN A 203 29.47 30.16 7.12
N ASP A 204 29.51 28.86 6.82
CA ASP A 204 29.67 27.80 7.81
C ASP A 204 30.21 26.52 7.15
N SER A 205 31.18 25.84 7.78
CA SER A 205 31.76 24.60 7.23
C SER A 205 30.74 23.46 7.14
N ASN A 206 29.75 23.42 8.03
CA ASN A 206 28.65 22.46 7.96
C ASN A 206 27.68 22.81 6.83
N ALA A 207 27.50 24.10 6.51
CA ALA A 207 26.78 24.50 5.30
C ALA A 207 27.53 24.02 4.05
N ALA A 208 28.85 24.26 4.00
CA ALA A 208 29.71 23.79 2.92
C ALA A 208 29.76 22.26 2.80
N ALA A 209 29.41 21.51 3.84
CA ALA A 209 29.33 20.06 3.79
C ALA A 209 28.13 19.57 2.95
N VAL A 210 27.00 20.28 2.97
CA VAL A 210 25.75 19.86 2.32
C VAL A 210 25.39 20.67 1.07
N LEU A 211 25.74 21.96 1.02
CA LEU A 211 25.43 22.86 -0.08
C LEU A 211 26.49 22.77 -1.18
N ALA A 212 26.03 22.77 -2.44
CA ALA A 212 26.87 22.63 -3.62
C ALA A 212 27.44 23.97 -4.14
N GLY A 213 26.99 25.11 -3.59
CA GLY A 213 27.44 26.44 -4.04
C GLY A 213 26.85 26.89 -5.38
N ASN A 214 25.70 26.32 -5.77
CA ASN A 214 24.96 26.66 -6.98
C ASN A 214 23.46 26.76 -6.68
N SER A 215 22.67 27.29 -7.62
CA SER A 215 21.21 27.37 -7.51
C SER A 215 20.49 26.12 -8.01
N TYR A 216 21.20 25.17 -8.63
CA TYR A 216 20.69 23.86 -9.01
C TYR A 216 21.87 22.89 -9.19
N PRO A 217 21.85 21.70 -8.56
CA PRO A 217 20.77 21.13 -7.75
C PRO A 217 20.76 21.60 -6.28
N VAL A 218 21.49 22.68 -5.93
CA VAL A 218 21.57 23.32 -4.60
C VAL A 218 22.36 22.53 -3.57
N TYR A 219 22.00 21.26 -3.38
CA TYR A 219 22.66 20.36 -2.44
C TYR A 219 23.66 19.45 -3.15
N LYS A 220 24.61 18.88 -2.40
CA LYS A 220 25.50 17.83 -2.90
C LYS A 220 24.75 16.51 -3.06
N ASP A 221 25.22 15.67 -3.98
CA ASP A 221 24.56 14.42 -4.35
C ASP A 221 24.27 13.50 -3.17
N TRP A 222 25.20 13.36 -2.22
CA TRP A 222 25.01 12.53 -1.02
C TRP A 222 23.81 12.99 -0.19
N TYR A 223 23.62 14.31 -0.11
CA TYR A 223 22.57 14.93 0.66
C TYR A 223 21.23 14.80 -0.05
N ILE A 224 21.20 15.02 -1.36
CA ILE A 224 20.01 14.83 -2.20
C ILE A 224 19.52 13.39 -2.10
N ALA A 225 20.42 12.41 -2.25
CA ALA A 225 20.07 11.00 -2.18
C ALA A 225 19.46 10.63 -0.82
N MET A 226 20.00 11.18 0.27
CA MET A 226 19.49 10.98 1.62
C MET A 226 18.12 11.64 1.82
N LEU A 227 17.94 12.90 1.41
CA LEU A 227 16.65 13.59 1.55
C LEU A 227 15.55 12.91 0.72
N LEU A 228 15.86 12.43 -0.48
CA LEU A 228 14.92 11.64 -1.30
C LEU A 228 14.57 10.30 -0.64
N LYS A 229 15.55 9.62 -0.03
CA LYS A 229 15.29 8.40 0.75
C LYS A 229 14.33 8.69 1.90
N TRP A 230 14.62 9.72 2.68
CA TRP A 230 13.80 10.12 3.82
C TRP A 230 12.38 10.51 3.43
N ASP A 231 12.20 11.29 2.36
CA ASP A 231 10.87 11.66 1.87
C ASP A 231 10.04 10.44 1.42
N ARG A 232 10.67 9.43 0.81
CA ARG A 232 10.01 8.19 0.38
C ARG A 232 9.65 7.26 1.55
N GLU A 233 10.50 7.18 2.55
CA GLU A 233 10.35 6.28 3.71
C GLU A 233 9.39 6.86 4.78
N ASP A 234 9.28 8.19 4.84
CA ASP A 234 8.41 8.92 5.77
C ASP A 234 7.47 9.90 5.00
N PRO A 235 6.33 9.38 4.49
CA PRO A 235 5.37 10.15 3.70
C PRO A 235 4.72 11.28 4.49
N VAL A 236 4.24 12.31 3.77
CA VAL A 236 3.57 13.48 4.37
C VAL A 236 2.44 13.05 5.33
N SER A 237 2.57 13.48 6.59
CA SER A 237 1.58 13.24 7.65
C SER A 237 0.43 14.26 7.62
N GLU A 238 -0.68 13.96 8.31
CA GLU A 238 -1.78 14.91 8.49
C GLU A 238 -1.31 16.16 9.25
N ARG A 239 -0.50 15.98 10.29
CA ARG A 239 0.14 17.08 11.05
C ARG A 239 0.89 18.04 10.13
N GLU A 240 1.67 17.54 9.18
CA GLU A 240 2.40 18.42 8.25
C GLU A 240 1.46 19.24 7.38
N ARG A 241 0.34 18.66 6.92
CA ARG A 241 -0.67 19.40 6.15
C ARG A 241 -1.31 20.49 6.99
N GLU A 242 -1.73 20.16 8.21
CA GLU A 242 -2.31 21.12 9.17
C GLU A 242 -1.32 22.26 9.47
N ARG A 243 -0.05 21.92 9.70
CA ARG A 243 1.01 22.90 9.91
C ARG A 243 1.23 23.76 8.67
N ASN A 244 1.19 23.19 7.46
CA ASN A 244 1.33 23.94 6.21
C ASN A 244 0.19 24.95 6.03
N ASP A 245 -1.05 24.56 6.37
CA ASP A 245 -2.22 25.45 6.39
C ASP A 245 -2.07 26.58 7.43
N ALA A 246 -1.70 26.23 8.66
CA ALA A 246 -1.53 27.21 9.74
C ALA A 246 -0.38 28.20 9.46
N VAL A 247 0.71 27.74 8.85
CA VAL A 247 1.80 28.62 8.40
C VAL A 247 1.36 29.50 7.24
N TYR A 248 0.59 28.96 6.28
CA TYR A 248 0.04 29.75 5.18
C TYR A 248 -0.83 30.91 5.70
N ASP A 249 -1.64 30.68 6.73
CA ASP A 249 -2.46 31.74 7.32
C ASP A 249 -1.64 32.92 7.87
N LEU A 250 -0.39 32.67 8.28
CA LEU A 250 0.50 33.68 8.86
C LEU A 250 1.48 34.27 7.83
N GLN A 251 2.12 33.43 7.01
CA GLN A 251 3.18 33.84 6.07
C GLN A 251 2.68 34.06 4.64
N LYS A 252 1.49 33.59 4.29
CA LYS A 252 0.92 33.67 2.94
C LYS A 252 1.73 32.96 1.85
N ASN A 253 2.63 32.05 2.25
CA ASN A 253 3.27 31.08 1.36
C ASN A 253 3.11 29.65 1.90
N ARG A 254 3.33 28.65 1.04
CA ARG A 254 3.14 27.22 1.34
C ARG A 254 4.44 26.46 1.08
N ASN A 255 4.63 25.33 1.75
CA ASN A 255 5.65 24.35 1.39
C ASN A 255 5.11 23.46 0.24
N PRO A 256 5.64 23.57 -1.00
CA PRO A 256 5.16 22.77 -2.13
C PRO A 256 5.31 21.28 -1.92
N TYR A 257 6.31 20.86 -1.15
CA TYR A 257 6.62 19.44 -0.94
C TYR A 257 5.71 18.79 0.11
N VAL A 258 4.91 19.58 0.85
CA VAL A 258 3.84 19.06 1.70
C VAL A 258 2.51 18.97 0.93
N ASP A 259 2.21 19.97 0.10
CA ASP A 259 1.00 19.97 -0.74
C ASP A 259 1.11 18.94 -1.89
N HIS A 260 2.31 18.80 -2.47
CA HIS A 260 2.65 17.98 -3.63
C HIS A 260 3.98 17.25 -3.38
N PRO A 261 4.02 16.21 -2.53
CA PRO A 261 5.25 15.50 -2.19
C PRO A 261 5.97 14.92 -3.41
N GLU A 262 5.23 14.57 -4.48
CA GLU A 262 5.83 14.08 -5.71
C GLU A 262 6.83 15.06 -6.35
N LEU A 263 6.70 16.38 -6.10
CA LEU A 263 7.56 17.40 -6.69
C LEU A 263 9.05 17.16 -6.43
N VAL A 264 9.41 16.51 -5.31
CA VAL A 264 10.82 16.20 -5.02
C VAL A 264 11.43 15.32 -6.12
N GLU A 265 10.66 14.39 -6.70
CA GLU A 265 11.11 13.48 -7.75
C GLU A 265 11.30 14.19 -9.08
N TYR A 266 10.47 15.19 -9.38
CA TYR A 266 10.53 15.99 -10.61
C TYR A 266 11.69 16.98 -10.62
N VAL A 267 12.13 17.43 -9.43
CA VAL A 267 13.23 18.39 -9.28
C VAL A 267 14.57 17.69 -9.07
N TRP A 268 14.63 16.67 -8.20
CA TRP A 268 15.89 16.04 -7.77
C TRP A 268 15.96 14.52 -7.93
N GLY A 269 14.82 13.85 -8.11
CA GLY A 269 14.75 12.39 -8.10
C GLY A 269 14.63 11.75 -9.47
N ASN A 270 13.84 10.68 -9.57
CA ASN A 270 13.80 9.82 -10.75
C ASN A 270 12.87 10.33 -11.87
N LYS A 271 12.16 11.43 -11.65
CA LYS A 271 11.27 12.06 -12.65
C LYS A 271 11.87 13.32 -13.27
N ILE A 272 13.15 13.63 -13.01
CA ILE A 272 13.84 14.73 -13.70
C ILE A 272 13.68 14.58 -15.22
N GLY A 273 13.33 15.67 -15.89
CA GLY A 273 13.06 15.70 -17.33
C GLY A 273 11.61 15.38 -17.71
N THR A 274 10.80 14.86 -16.79
CA THR A 274 9.35 14.72 -16.98
C THR A 274 8.66 16.03 -16.61
N ALA A 275 7.74 16.51 -17.46
CA ALA A 275 6.95 17.71 -17.16
C ALA A 275 6.03 17.47 -15.97
N TRP A 276 6.18 18.28 -14.91
CA TRP A 276 5.25 18.24 -13.79
C TRP A 276 3.91 18.86 -14.21
N GLN A 277 2.81 18.30 -13.73
CA GLN A 277 1.51 18.94 -13.84
C GLN A 277 0.84 18.89 -12.47
N GLU A 278 0.22 19.99 -12.04
CA GLU A 278 -0.62 20.01 -10.84
C GLU A 278 -1.83 19.13 -11.11
N ASN A 279 -2.00 18.10 -10.30
CA ASN A 279 -2.90 17.00 -10.62
C ASN A 279 -2.53 16.24 -11.90
N GLY A 280 -1.24 16.14 -12.22
CA GLY A 280 -0.70 15.22 -13.24
C GLY A 280 -0.33 13.86 -12.67
N ASP A 281 0.11 13.86 -11.41
CA ASP A 281 0.25 12.66 -10.57
C ASP A 281 -1.05 12.36 -9.79
N THR A 282 -2.00 13.30 -9.76
CA THR A 282 -3.39 12.88 -9.86
C THR A 282 -3.57 12.50 -11.32
N ALA A 283 -3.37 11.23 -11.65
CA ALA A 283 -4.33 10.71 -12.58
C ALA A 283 -5.70 11.14 -11.98
N THR A 284 -6.48 11.99 -12.66
CA THR A 284 -7.83 11.52 -12.92
C THR A 284 -7.57 10.14 -13.45
N VAL A 285 -7.67 9.18 -12.54
CA VAL A 285 -7.79 7.80 -12.91
C VAL A 285 -8.99 7.89 -13.81
N THR A 286 -8.76 7.96 -15.12
CA THR A 286 -9.84 7.71 -16.05
C THR A 286 -10.15 6.28 -15.71
N ILE A 287 -11.22 6.11 -14.93
CA ILE A 287 -11.68 4.82 -14.48
C ILE A 287 -12.22 4.17 -15.76
N VAL A 288 -11.32 3.50 -16.47
CA VAL A 288 -11.61 2.76 -17.70
C VAL A 288 -12.12 1.42 -17.25
N THR A 289 -13.40 1.16 -17.52
CA THR A 289 -13.96 -0.16 -17.28
C THR A 289 -13.37 -1.12 -18.32
N PRO A 290 -12.70 -2.22 -17.91
CA PRO A 290 -12.23 -3.23 -18.84
C PRO A 290 -13.41 -3.89 -19.56
N THR A 291 -13.19 -4.39 -20.78
CA THR A 291 -14.16 -5.21 -21.50
C THR A 291 -13.78 -6.68 -21.32
N ALA A 292 -14.70 -7.49 -20.77
CA ALA A 292 -14.50 -8.93 -20.68
C ALA A 292 -14.59 -9.54 -22.09
N LEU A 293 -13.60 -10.34 -22.44
CA LEU A 293 -13.51 -11.09 -23.70
C LEU A 293 -14.00 -12.52 -23.47
N PRO A 294 -14.33 -13.31 -24.51
CA PRO A 294 -14.61 -14.75 -24.35
C PRO A 294 -13.50 -15.48 -23.59
N ALA A 295 -13.85 -16.50 -22.80
CA ALA A 295 -12.88 -17.31 -22.08
C ALA A 295 -11.95 -18.03 -23.07
N ILE A 296 -10.69 -18.21 -22.67
CA ILE A 296 -9.70 -19.00 -23.40
C ILE A 296 -9.31 -20.23 -22.57
N ASP A 297 -8.73 -21.24 -23.21
CA ASP A 297 -8.18 -22.44 -22.57
C ASP A 297 -9.12 -23.09 -21.53
N SER A 298 -10.42 -23.17 -21.84
CA SER A 298 -11.41 -23.81 -20.97
C SER A 298 -11.30 -25.33 -21.02
N THR A 299 -11.43 -25.97 -19.87
CA THR A 299 -11.51 -27.42 -19.71
C THR A 299 -12.78 -27.78 -18.94
N SER A 300 -13.05 -29.07 -18.77
CA SER A 300 -14.18 -29.53 -17.95
C SER A 300 -14.16 -29.07 -16.49
N THR A 301 -13.05 -28.51 -15.99
CA THR A 301 -12.94 -28.05 -14.59
C THR A 301 -12.23 -26.72 -14.46
N SER A 302 -11.98 -26.02 -15.56
CA SER A 302 -11.32 -24.71 -15.51
C SER A 302 -11.74 -23.81 -16.65
N LEU A 303 -11.65 -22.50 -16.44
CA LEU A 303 -11.71 -21.51 -17.51
C LEU A 303 -10.61 -20.48 -17.30
N THR A 304 -10.08 -19.91 -18.38
CA THR A 304 -9.24 -18.72 -18.29
C THR A 304 -10.04 -17.51 -18.73
N ALA A 305 -10.45 -16.69 -17.76
CA ALA A 305 -11.13 -15.44 -18.04
C ALA A 305 -10.12 -14.45 -18.62
N ALA A 306 -10.51 -13.71 -19.67
CA ALA A 306 -9.67 -12.72 -20.33
C ALA A 306 -10.42 -11.39 -20.52
N TRP A 307 -9.68 -10.27 -20.57
CA TRP A 307 -10.23 -8.93 -20.76
C TRP A 307 -9.25 -7.97 -21.39
N THR A 308 -9.74 -6.81 -21.84
CA THR A 308 -8.89 -5.72 -22.36
C THR A 308 -8.16 -5.00 -21.22
N ALA A 309 -6.91 -4.60 -21.44
CA ALA A 309 -6.16 -3.80 -20.47
C ALA A 309 -6.83 -2.44 -20.21
N ALA A 310 -7.04 -2.09 -18.94
CA ALA A 310 -7.48 -0.77 -18.51
C ALA A 310 -6.25 0.10 -18.20
N LYS A 311 -6.03 1.14 -19.01
CA LYS A 311 -4.86 2.02 -18.88
C LYS A 311 -4.79 2.65 -17.49
N GLY A 312 -3.67 2.45 -16.79
CA GLY A 312 -3.43 2.98 -15.44
C GLY A 312 -3.94 2.10 -14.30
N ALA A 313 -4.59 0.96 -14.57
CA ALA A 313 -5.01 0.03 -13.54
C ALA A 313 -3.80 -0.60 -12.84
N THR A 314 -3.85 -0.68 -11.51
CA THR A 314 -2.81 -1.33 -10.69
C THR A 314 -3.08 -2.81 -10.51
N SER A 315 -4.34 -3.24 -10.60
CA SER A 315 -4.77 -4.64 -10.63
C SER A 315 -6.22 -4.78 -11.12
N TYR A 316 -6.74 -6.01 -11.16
CA TYR A 316 -8.13 -6.31 -11.49
C TYR A 316 -8.78 -7.17 -10.41
N THR A 317 -10.11 -7.05 -10.31
CA THR A 317 -10.98 -7.97 -9.58
C THR A 317 -11.85 -8.73 -10.57
N LEU A 318 -11.71 -10.05 -10.61
CA LEU A 318 -12.56 -10.97 -11.38
C LEU A 318 -13.62 -11.56 -10.46
N LEU A 319 -14.88 -11.55 -10.88
CA LEU A 319 -15.97 -12.30 -10.26
C LEU A 319 -16.41 -13.38 -11.25
N VAL A 320 -16.43 -14.63 -10.80
CA VAL A 320 -16.95 -15.79 -11.53
C VAL A 320 -18.09 -16.38 -10.70
N SER A 321 -19.29 -16.45 -11.27
CA SER A 321 -20.47 -16.98 -10.60
C SER A 321 -21.07 -18.09 -11.45
N LYS A 322 -21.27 -19.26 -10.86
CA LYS A 322 -22.08 -20.32 -11.42
C LYS A 322 -23.49 -19.76 -11.62
N VAL A 323 -24.04 -19.99 -12.80
CA VAL A 323 -25.39 -19.53 -13.13
C VAL A 323 -26.38 -20.49 -12.50
N ASP A 324 -26.75 -20.21 -11.24
CA ASP A 324 -27.89 -20.79 -10.52
C ASP A 324 -28.68 -19.64 -9.88
N THR A 325 -29.97 -19.52 -10.20
CA THR A 325 -30.85 -18.40 -9.85
C THR A 325 -31.14 -18.32 -8.34
N THR A 326 -30.26 -17.77 -7.49
CA THR A 326 -30.63 -17.10 -6.22
C THR A 326 -29.45 -16.43 -5.49
N THR A 327 -29.64 -15.14 -5.13
CA THR A 327 -28.99 -14.32 -4.06
C THR A 327 -27.90 -13.28 -4.41
N THR A 328 -27.95 -12.18 -3.64
CA THR A 328 -27.41 -10.82 -3.85
C THR A 328 -26.00 -10.58 -3.26
N PRO A 329 -25.22 -9.57 -3.74
CA PRO A 329 -23.85 -9.30 -3.28
C PRO A 329 -23.78 -8.57 -1.93
N VAL A 330 -22.73 -8.85 -1.13
CA VAL A 330 -22.41 -8.20 0.17
C VAL A 330 -21.11 -7.38 0.05
N THR A 331 -21.07 -6.19 0.65
CA THR A 331 -19.93 -5.24 0.64
C THR A 331 -18.87 -5.56 1.73
N PRO A 332 -17.54 -5.51 1.44
CA PRO A 332 -16.48 -5.72 2.46
C PRO A 332 -16.09 -4.48 3.29
N GLY A 333 -15.78 -4.68 4.58
CA GLY A 333 -15.31 -3.66 5.54
C GLY A 333 -13.78 -3.62 5.78
N THR A 334 -13.33 -2.54 6.44
CA THR A 334 -11.94 -2.11 6.74
C THR A 334 -11.14 -3.05 7.67
N SER A 335 -9.80 -3.08 7.53
CA SER A 335 -8.89 -3.97 8.28
C SER A 335 -8.13 -3.33 9.46
N SER A 336 -7.81 -4.11 10.50
CA SER A 336 -7.05 -3.69 11.71
C SER A 336 -6.24 -4.85 12.31
N LEU A 337 -5.00 -4.63 12.80
CA LEU A 337 -4.15 -5.69 13.39
C LEU A 337 -4.75 -6.24 14.71
N LEU A 338 -4.73 -7.57 14.89
CA LEU A 338 -5.25 -8.30 16.05
C LEU A 338 -4.18 -9.07 16.82
N LEU A 339 -3.22 -9.71 16.13
CA LEU A 339 -2.13 -10.47 16.75
C LEU A 339 -0.82 -10.21 16.00
N ASP A 340 0.30 -10.18 16.74
CA ASP A 340 1.67 -10.15 16.21
C ASP A 340 2.55 -11.03 17.12
N GLU A 341 2.72 -12.29 16.73
CA GLU A 341 3.45 -13.30 17.52
C GLU A 341 4.84 -13.56 16.91
N ASP A 342 5.88 -13.39 17.72
CA ASP A 342 7.24 -13.82 17.42
C ASP A 342 7.41 -15.30 17.76
N MET A 343 7.44 -16.15 16.74
CA MET A 343 7.57 -17.60 16.88
C MET A 343 9.02 -18.06 17.05
N SER A 344 10.00 -17.16 16.94
CA SER A 344 11.43 -17.53 16.94
C SER A 344 11.93 -18.09 18.29
N LYS A 345 11.19 -17.81 19.37
CA LYS A 345 11.51 -18.23 20.74
C LYS A 345 10.59 -19.37 21.24
N GLY A 346 9.78 -19.94 20.34
CA GLY A 346 8.61 -20.74 20.71
C GLY A 346 7.41 -19.83 21.01
N THR A 347 6.35 -20.40 21.59
CA THR A 347 5.14 -19.65 21.96
C THR A 347 4.67 -20.04 23.35
N THR A 348 4.17 -19.07 24.11
CA THR A 348 3.60 -19.26 25.45
C THR A 348 2.11 -18.95 25.51
N THR A 349 1.57 -18.27 24.50
CA THR A 349 0.17 -17.84 24.40
C THR A 349 -0.61 -18.69 23.41
N TRP A 350 0.05 -19.30 22.41
CA TRP A 350 -0.60 -20.21 21.47
C TRP A 350 -0.53 -21.65 21.98
N THR A 351 -1.56 -22.43 21.67
CA THR A 351 -1.64 -23.84 22.02
C THR A 351 -1.06 -24.70 20.90
N THR A 352 -0.06 -25.51 21.21
CA THR A 352 0.58 -26.44 20.26
C THR A 352 -0.08 -27.81 20.28
N GLY A 353 -0.15 -28.48 19.12
CA GLY A 353 -0.65 -29.85 18.97
C GLY A 353 0.30 -30.72 18.15
N GLY A 354 0.28 -32.04 18.37
CA GLY A 354 1.14 -32.98 17.66
C GLY A 354 2.62 -32.85 18.02
N LYS A 355 3.52 -32.90 17.03
CA LYS A 355 4.97 -32.81 17.19
C LYS A 355 5.49 -31.41 16.86
N TYR A 356 6.07 -30.72 17.83
CA TYR A 356 6.63 -29.37 17.67
C TYR A 356 7.92 -29.21 18.47
N TYR A 357 8.83 -28.33 18.02
CA TYR A 357 10.14 -28.10 18.64
C TYR A 357 10.60 -26.65 18.40
N ASN A 358 11.37 -26.11 19.34
CA ASN A 358 12.14 -24.88 19.09
C ASN A 358 13.40 -25.26 18.30
N ASP A 359 13.61 -24.62 17.15
CA ASP A 359 14.65 -25.00 16.19
C ASP A 359 15.38 -23.76 15.69
N ASN A 360 16.47 -23.41 16.38
CA ASN A 360 17.41 -22.31 16.06
C ASN A 360 16.75 -21.02 15.52
N GLY A 361 15.87 -20.39 16.32
CA GLY A 361 15.20 -19.15 15.95
C GLY A 361 13.87 -19.34 15.21
N TYR A 362 13.26 -20.53 15.28
CA TYR A 362 11.95 -20.84 14.71
C TYR A 362 11.16 -21.79 15.61
N LEU A 363 9.83 -21.70 15.55
CA LEU A 363 8.94 -22.76 16.01
C LEU A 363 8.76 -23.76 14.86
N ARG A 364 9.25 -24.97 15.05
CA ARG A 364 9.10 -26.06 14.08
C ARG A 364 7.81 -26.83 14.32
N LEU A 365 7.01 -26.98 13.27
CA LEU A 365 5.86 -27.88 13.23
C LEU A 365 6.23 -29.15 12.44
N GLY A 366 5.95 -30.31 13.03
CA GLY A 366 6.19 -31.62 12.43
C GLY A 366 7.59 -32.20 12.67
N THR A 367 7.74 -33.46 12.29
CA THR A 367 8.98 -34.24 12.29
C THR A 367 8.98 -35.23 11.13
N GLY A 368 10.08 -35.97 10.97
CA GLY A 368 10.17 -37.11 10.04
C GLY A 368 9.05 -38.17 10.21
N LYS A 369 8.36 -38.22 11.36
CA LYS A 369 7.42 -39.30 11.72
C LYS A 369 6.04 -38.82 12.20
N GLY A 370 5.77 -37.51 12.22
CA GLY A 370 4.46 -37.02 12.67
C GLY A 370 4.28 -35.52 12.47
N ASN A 371 3.02 -35.11 12.34
CA ASN A 371 2.61 -33.72 12.12
C ASN A 371 2.53 -32.93 13.43
N GLY A 372 2.57 -31.61 13.30
CA GLY A 372 2.42 -30.63 14.36
C GLY A 372 1.56 -29.46 13.91
N SER A 373 0.99 -28.76 14.89
CA SER A 373 0.17 -27.58 14.70
C SER A 373 0.37 -26.58 15.84
N VAL A 374 0.00 -25.33 15.59
CA VAL A 374 -0.08 -24.27 16.58
C VAL A 374 -1.37 -23.48 16.37
N THR A 375 -2.08 -23.18 17.46
CA THR A 375 -3.41 -22.52 17.43
C THR A 375 -3.42 -21.29 18.32
N SER A 376 -3.89 -20.16 17.80
CA SER A 376 -3.90 -18.88 18.51
C SER A 376 -4.92 -18.84 19.66
N PRO A 377 -4.79 -17.85 20.56
CA PRO A 377 -5.93 -17.36 21.35
C PRO A 377 -7.11 -16.95 20.47
N ALA A 378 -8.27 -16.75 21.11
CA ALA A 378 -9.47 -16.28 20.41
C ALA A 378 -9.26 -14.87 19.83
N ILE A 379 -9.74 -14.64 18.61
CA ILE A 379 -9.70 -13.37 17.89
C ILE A 379 -11.12 -12.92 17.54
N ASP A 380 -11.34 -11.61 17.64
CA ASP A 380 -12.64 -11.00 17.33
C ASP A 380 -12.71 -10.48 15.90
N LEU A 381 -13.60 -11.10 15.12
CA LEU A 381 -13.88 -10.81 13.71
C LEU A 381 -15.31 -10.28 13.50
N ALA A 382 -16.03 -9.91 14.57
CA ALA A 382 -17.41 -9.39 14.45
C ALA A 382 -17.46 -8.14 13.56
N ALA A 383 -16.52 -7.22 13.76
CA ALA A 383 -16.46 -5.96 13.01
C ALA A 383 -15.95 -6.11 11.55
N SER A 384 -15.52 -7.30 11.12
CA SER A 384 -15.10 -7.59 9.73
C SER A 384 -16.00 -8.61 9.03
N ALA A 385 -17.21 -8.85 9.54
CA ALA A 385 -18.11 -9.88 9.02
C ALA A 385 -17.44 -11.27 8.92
N GLY A 386 -16.56 -11.58 9.88
CA GLY A 386 -15.83 -12.85 9.95
C GLY A 386 -14.54 -12.90 9.11
N VAL A 387 -14.17 -11.84 8.39
CA VAL A 387 -12.96 -11.85 7.55
C VAL A 387 -11.70 -11.59 8.39
N ALA A 388 -10.65 -12.38 8.19
CA ALA A 388 -9.32 -12.15 8.73
C ALA A 388 -8.24 -12.33 7.67
N THR A 389 -7.13 -11.60 7.82
CA THR A 389 -5.90 -11.80 7.04
C THR A 389 -4.82 -12.33 7.97
N VAL A 390 -4.26 -13.50 7.67
CA VAL A 390 -3.18 -14.13 8.43
C VAL A 390 -1.91 -14.07 7.58
N ALA A 391 -0.89 -13.34 8.05
CA ALA A 391 0.42 -13.27 7.43
C ALA A 391 1.43 -14.07 8.26
N VAL A 392 2.06 -15.08 7.64
CA VAL A 392 2.95 -16.04 8.30
C VAL A 392 4.33 -15.95 7.67
N THR A 393 5.33 -15.48 8.41
CA THR A 393 6.74 -15.57 8.00
C THR A 393 7.25 -16.97 8.31
N ALA A 394 7.52 -17.77 7.29
CA ALA A 394 7.90 -19.17 7.44
C ALA A 394 8.82 -19.67 6.33
N LYS A 395 9.43 -20.85 6.55
CA LYS A 395 10.22 -21.56 5.55
C LYS A 395 10.18 -23.08 5.72
N ALA A 396 10.63 -23.81 4.71
CA ALA A 396 10.87 -25.24 4.81
C ALA A 396 12.12 -25.57 5.66
N TYR A 397 12.12 -26.72 6.35
CA TYR A 397 13.27 -27.20 7.11
C TYR A 397 14.36 -27.81 6.21
N GLY A 398 15.57 -27.23 6.24
CA GLY A 398 16.78 -27.86 5.67
C GLY A 398 16.61 -28.32 4.22
N SER A 399 16.66 -29.65 4.01
CA SER A 399 16.52 -30.32 2.72
C SER A 399 15.09 -30.72 2.33
N ASP A 400 14.08 -30.39 3.16
CA ASP A 400 12.69 -30.72 2.84
C ASP A 400 12.22 -29.85 1.66
N SER A 401 11.88 -30.48 0.53
CA SER A 401 11.21 -29.84 -0.60
C SER A 401 9.69 -30.02 -0.52
N ASN A 402 8.93 -29.11 -1.15
CA ASN A 402 7.46 -29.18 -1.23
C ASN A 402 6.77 -29.34 0.13
N VAL A 403 7.20 -28.57 1.14
CA VAL A 403 6.62 -28.65 2.50
C VAL A 403 5.24 -27.99 2.49
N PRO A 404 4.13 -28.71 2.75
CA PRO A 404 2.82 -28.09 2.80
C PRO A 404 2.51 -27.56 4.21
N MET A 405 2.15 -26.28 4.27
CA MET A 405 1.61 -25.61 5.45
C MET A 405 0.17 -25.22 5.19
N GLN A 406 -0.73 -25.54 6.10
CA GLN A 406 -2.11 -25.07 6.08
C GLN A 406 -2.31 -24.01 7.15
N VAL A 407 -2.96 -22.91 6.78
CA VAL A 407 -3.42 -21.84 7.68
C VAL A 407 -4.94 -21.87 7.68
N SER A 408 -5.55 -21.97 8.85
CA SER A 408 -6.98 -22.18 9.03
C SER A 408 -7.58 -21.20 10.04
N LEU A 409 -8.80 -20.75 9.82
CA LEU A 409 -9.68 -20.25 10.88
C LEU A 409 -10.47 -21.43 11.45
N VAL A 410 -10.53 -21.51 12.77
CA VAL A 410 -11.27 -22.55 13.50
C VAL A 410 -12.22 -21.90 14.51
N ASP A 411 -13.32 -22.58 14.82
CA ASP A 411 -14.25 -22.15 15.87
C ASP A 411 -13.71 -22.43 17.29
N ALA A 412 -14.45 -22.03 18.32
CA ALA A 412 -14.10 -22.26 19.72
C ALA A 412 -13.87 -23.75 20.07
N LYS A 413 -14.49 -24.67 19.32
CA LYS A 413 -14.40 -26.13 19.50
C LYS A 413 -13.27 -26.75 18.67
N GLY A 414 -12.61 -25.97 17.82
CA GLY A 414 -11.50 -26.41 16.96
C GLY A 414 -11.92 -26.92 15.58
N ASN A 415 -13.19 -26.77 15.19
CA ASN A 415 -13.65 -27.13 13.85
C ASN A 415 -13.15 -26.11 12.83
N THR A 416 -12.64 -26.57 11.69
CA THR A 416 -12.18 -25.69 10.61
C THR A 416 -13.35 -24.97 9.96
N LEU A 417 -13.30 -23.64 9.94
CA LEU A 417 -14.27 -22.76 9.27
C LEU A 417 -13.82 -22.43 7.85
N ALA A 418 -12.54 -22.11 7.67
CA ALA A 418 -11.91 -21.85 6.39
C ALA A 418 -10.41 -22.16 6.48
N SER A 419 -9.79 -22.57 5.38
CA SER A 419 -8.36 -22.82 5.34
C SER A 419 -7.73 -22.52 3.99
N GLN A 420 -6.44 -22.24 3.99
CA GLN A 420 -5.61 -22.06 2.82
C GLN A 420 -4.27 -22.78 3.01
N SER A 421 -3.87 -23.54 2.00
CA SER A 421 -2.60 -24.26 2.00
C SER A 421 -1.54 -23.53 1.18
N PHE A 422 -0.30 -23.58 1.64
CA PHE A 422 0.89 -23.04 1.00
C PHE A 422 1.94 -24.14 0.89
N THR A 423 2.69 -24.12 -0.21
CA THR A 423 3.90 -24.93 -0.33
C THR A 423 5.10 -24.06 -0.03
N LEU A 424 5.80 -24.36 1.05
CA LEU A 424 6.97 -23.59 1.46
C LEU A 424 8.18 -23.93 0.60
N THR A 425 8.95 -22.89 0.30
CA THR A 425 10.28 -22.99 -0.30
C THR A 425 11.37 -22.67 0.73
N ALA A 426 12.63 -22.72 0.29
CA ALA A 426 13.75 -22.22 1.08
C ALA A 426 13.68 -20.69 1.22
N GLY A 427 14.22 -20.16 2.33
CA GLY A 427 14.22 -18.72 2.65
C GLY A 427 13.01 -18.27 3.45
N ASP A 428 13.17 -17.22 4.27
CA ASP A 428 12.09 -16.67 5.09
C ASP A 428 11.12 -15.89 4.19
N ILE A 429 9.91 -16.42 3.98
CA ILE A 429 8.89 -15.85 3.10
C ILE A 429 7.63 -15.56 3.90
N VAL A 430 6.92 -14.48 3.57
CA VAL A 430 5.62 -14.13 4.14
C VAL A 430 4.50 -14.75 3.30
N TYR A 431 3.78 -15.72 3.87
CA TYR A 431 2.60 -16.34 3.28
C TYR A 431 1.34 -15.71 3.84
N THR A 432 0.46 -15.20 2.98
CA THR A 432 -0.73 -14.47 3.41
C THR A 432 -2.00 -15.22 3.04
N ALA A 433 -2.85 -15.49 4.03
CA ALA A 433 -4.17 -16.09 3.84
C ALA A 433 -5.28 -15.10 4.22
N VAL A 434 -6.26 -14.89 3.34
CA VAL A 434 -7.48 -14.14 3.65
C VAL A 434 -8.61 -15.14 3.83
N LEU A 435 -9.06 -15.32 5.07
CA LEU A 435 -9.98 -16.38 5.47
C LEU A 435 -11.26 -15.78 6.04
N LYS A 436 -12.39 -16.46 5.82
CA LYS A 436 -13.69 -16.07 6.38
C LYS A 436 -14.13 -17.08 7.44
N GLY A 437 -14.15 -16.64 8.68
CA GLY A 437 -14.72 -17.36 9.82
C GLY A 437 -16.08 -16.82 10.22
N ASN A 438 -16.45 -17.01 11.48
CA ASN A 438 -17.67 -16.48 12.05
C ASN A 438 -17.50 -14.99 12.36
N ALA A 439 -18.55 -14.19 12.19
CA ALA A 439 -18.57 -12.80 12.63
C ALA A 439 -18.73 -12.73 14.16
N SER A 440 -17.74 -13.23 14.91
CA SER A 440 -17.78 -13.34 16.37
C SER A 440 -16.39 -13.21 17.00
N ALA A 441 -16.38 -13.16 18.34
CA ALA A 441 -15.19 -13.07 19.18
C ALA A 441 -14.42 -14.39 19.38
N ASP A 442 -14.92 -15.49 18.81
CA ASP A 442 -14.55 -16.85 19.20
C ASP A 442 -13.69 -17.60 18.17
N ASN A 443 -13.25 -16.91 17.11
CA ASN A 443 -12.43 -17.52 16.07
C ASN A 443 -11.00 -17.74 16.57
N LYS A 444 -10.29 -18.72 16.03
CA LYS A 444 -8.84 -18.91 16.27
C LYS A 444 -8.13 -19.20 14.96
N VAL A 445 -6.85 -18.88 14.88
CA VAL A 445 -5.98 -19.23 13.75
C VAL A 445 -5.22 -20.50 14.08
N ARG A 446 -5.31 -21.53 13.24
CA ARG A 446 -4.52 -22.76 13.33
C ARG A 446 -3.56 -22.86 12.15
N ILE A 447 -2.28 -23.10 12.43
CA ILE A 447 -1.24 -23.34 11.42
C ILE A 447 -0.70 -24.75 11.63
N GLU A 448 -0.63 -25.55 10.57
CA GLU A 448 -0.25 -26.96 10.65
C GLU A 448 0.53 -27.43 9.43
N ASN A 449 1.41 -28.43 9.62
CA ASN A 449 1.94 -29.19 8.49
C ASN A 449 0.96 -30.35 8.19
N THR A 450 0.61 -30.52 6.92
CA THR A 450 -0.41 -31.53 6.52
C THR A 450 0.19 -32.83 6.02
N THR A 451 1.52 -32.91 5.87
CA THR A 451 2.21 -34.11 5.38
C THR A 451 3.27 -34.60 6.36
N THR A 452 3.12 -35.86 6.77
CA THR A 452 4.07 -36.57 7.62
C THR A 452 5.44 -36.61 6.92
N GLY A 453 6.50 -36.29 7.67
CA GLY A 453 7.85 -36.25 7.12
C GLY A 453 8.26 -34.87 6.59
N LYS A 454 7.36 -33.88 6.56
CA LYS A 454 7.64 -32.49 6.16
C LYS A 454 7.56 -31.55 7.35
N ARG A 455 8.48 -30.59 7.43
CA ARG A 455 8.61 -29.69 8.58
C ARG A 455 8.49 -28.23 8.18
N VAL A 456 7.62 -27.51 8.88
CA VAL A 456 7.39 -26.07 8.71
C VAL A 456 8.15 -25.32 9.79
N LEU A 457 8.97 -24.34 9.43
CA LEU A 457 9.65 -23.44 10.36
C LEU A 457 8.95 -22.09 10.39
N LEU A 458 8.30 -21.75 11.50
CA LEU A 458 7.60 -20.49 11.71
C LEU A 458 8.50 -19.48 12.43
N LYS A 459 8.54 -18.25 11.92
CA LYS A 459 9.32 -17.15 12.50
C LYS A 459 8.43 -16.06 13.09
N GLN A 460 7.36 -15.69 12.37
CA GLN A 460 6.43 -14.64 12.82
C GLN A 460 5.03 -14.91 12.28
N VAL A 461 4.00 -14.58 13.06
CA VAL A 461 2.61 -14.66 12.63
C VAL A 461 1.88 -13.36 12.99
N LYS A 462 1.34 -12.67 11.98
CA LYS A 462 0.47 -11.52 12.15
C LYS A 462 -0.95 -11.85 11.72
N VAL A 463 -1.94 -11.39 12.48
CA VAL A 463 -3.35 -11.58 12.15
C VAL A 463 -4.01 -10.22 12.14
N TYR A 464 -4.71 -9.90 11.06
CA TYR A 464 -5.51 -8.70 10.91
C TYR A 464 -6.99 -9.08 10.84
N ARG A 465 -7.82 -8.29 11.49
CA ARG A 465 -9.25 -8.17 11.21
C ARG A 465 -9.40 -7.62 9.80
N GLY A 466 -10.30 -8.16 8.98
CA GLY A 466 -10.55 -7.69 7.62
C GLY A 466 -9.48 -8.08 6.61
N ASN A 467 -9.60 -7.56 5.38
CA ASN A 467 -8.65 -7.82 4.29
C ASN A 467 -7.48 -6.82 4.36
N ALA A 468 -6.27 -7.32 4.60
CA ALA A 468 -5.04 -6.55 4.71
C ALA A 468 -3.93 -7.05 3.76
N ALA A 469 -4.28 -7.84 2.74
CA ALA A 469 -3.30 -8.42 1.83
C ALA A 469 -2.92 -7.46 0.70
N SER A 470 -1.62 -7.13 0.56
CA SER A 470 -1.08 -6.49 -0.63
C SER A 470 -0.08 -7.39 -1.37
N LYS A 471 -0.34 -7.57 -2.69
CA LYS A 471 0.55 -7.94 -3.82
C LYS A 471 0.65 -9.39 -4.36
N ALA A 472 -0.38 -10.23 -4.23
CA ALA A 472 -0.56 -11.39 -5.13
C ALA A 472 -2.06 -11.60 -5.46
N PRO A 473 -2.43 -12.24 -6.59
CA PRO A 473 -3.83 -12.55 -6.87
C PRO A 473 -4.40 -13.49 -5.81
N VAL A 474 -5.48 -13.08 -5.13
CA VAL A 474 -6.14 -13.85 -4.06
C VAL A 474 -7.52 -14.28 -4.55
N GLU A 475 -7.78 -15.58 -4.58
CA GLU A 475 -9.09 -16.17 -4.87
C GLU A 475 -9.86 -16.46 -3.58
N THR A 476 -11.11 -16.02 -3.52
CA THR A 476 -12.02 -16.16 -2.35
C THR A 476 -13.40 -16.57 -2.83
N GLY A 477 -14.18 -17.29 -2.02
CA GLY A 477 -15.54 -17.74 -2.36
C GLY A 477 -15.71 -19.26 -2.33
N ASP A 478 -16.81 -19.76 -2.88
CA ASP A 478 -17.16 -21.19 -2.92
C ASP A 478 -17.22 -21.73 -4.36
N THR A 479 -17.72 -22.95 -4.56
CA THR A 479 -17.85 -23.55 -5.89
C THR A 479 -18.90 -22.88 -6.78
N ALA A 480 -19.76 -22.03 -6.21
CA ALA A 480 -20.82 -21.32 -6.91
C ALA A 480 -20.48 -19.84 -7.17
N THR A 481 -19.68 -19.17 -6.35
CA THR A 481 -19.21 -17.82 -6.61
C THR A 481 -17.79 -17.62 -6.11
N ARG A 482 -16.92 -17.15 -7.01
CA ARG A 482 -15.51 -16.88 -6.76
C ARG A 482 -15.14 -15.45 -7.10
N THR A 483 -14.46 -14.79 -6.19
CA THR A 483 -13.89 -13.45 -6.37
C THR A 483 -12.38 -13.55 -6.30
N VAL A 484 -11.70 -13.14 -7.36
CA VAL A 484 -10.25 -13.07 -7.45
C VAL A 484 -9.82 -11.61 -7.49
N THR A 485 -9.08 -11.14 -6.49
CA THR A 485 -8.57 -9.75 -6.40
C THR A 485 -7.07 -9.70 -6.63
N GLY A 486 -6.53 -8.57 -7.08
CA GLY A 486 -5.08 -8.37 -7.17
C GLY A 486 -4.43 -8.99 -8.42
N ILE A 487 -5.22 -9.26 -9.46
CA ILE A 487 -4.73 -9.79 -10.73
C ILE A 487 -3.96 -8.68 -11.45
N THR A 488 -2.70 -8.91 -11.80
CA THR A 488 -1.85 -7.91 -12.48
C THR A 488 -1.82 -8.08 -14.01
N GLY A 489 -2.22 -9.25 -14.51
CA GLY A 489 -2.40 -9.52 -15.93
C GLY A 489 -3.81 -9.21 -16.44
N THR A 490 -4.03 -9.43 -17.74
CA THR A 490 -5.33 -9.28 -18.41
C THR A 490 -6.09 -10.59 -18.58
N SER A 491 -5.64 -11.64 -17.89
CA SER A 491 -6.32 -12.92 -17.82
C SER A 491 -6.04 -13.62 -16.49
N TYR A 492 -6.92 -14.54 -16.11
CA TYR A 492 -6.75 -15.36 -14.92
C TYR A 492 -7.45 -16.72 -15.07
N LYS A 493 -6.73 -17.80 -14.78
CA LYS A 493 -7.24 -19.18 -14.84
C LYS A 493 -7.90 -19.57 -13.53
N VAL A 494 -9.21 -19.82 -13.58
CA VAL A 494 -10.01 -20.34 -12.47
C VAL A 494 -10.13 -21.84 -12.64
N THR A 495 -9.73 -22.61 -11.63
CA THR A 495 -9.68 -24.09 -11.65
C THR A 495 -10.66 -24.71 -10.66
N SER A 496 -10.81 -26.04 -10.68
CA SER A 496 -11.72 -26.77 -9.77
C SER A 496 -13.19 -26.33 -9.91
N LEU A 497 -13.60 -25.94 -11.11
CA LEU A 497 -14.99 -25.62 -11.44
C LEU A 497 -15.80 -26.90 -11.70
N ALA A 498 -17.11 -26.84 -11.46
CA ALA A 498 -18.00 -27.96 -11.75
C ALA A 498 -18.10 -28.22 -13.26
N SER A 499 -17.77 -29.45 -13.65
CA SER A 499 -17.92 -29.97 -15.00
C SER A 499 -19.35 -29.90 -15.51
N GLY A 500 -19.53 -29.51 -16.77
CA GLY A 500 -20.83 -29.34 -17.41
C GLY A 500 -21.64 -28.12 -16.94
N ALA A 501 -21.10 -27.29 -16.03
CA ALA A 501 -21.81 -26.13 -15.50
C ALA A 501 -21.56 -24.86 -16.33
N VAL A 502 -22.49 -23.92 -16.21
CA VAL A 502 -22.43 -22.59 -16.83
C VAL A 502 -21.95 -21.58 -15.79
N TYR A 503 -20.98 -20.76 -16.17
CA TYR A 503 -20.45 -19.68 -15.34
C TYR A 503 -20.56 -18.35 -16.07
N ASP A 504 -21.00 -17.33 -15.35
CA ASP A 504 -20.87 -15.94 -15.75
C ASP A 504 -19.61 -15.35 -15.10
N TYR A 505 -18.83 -14.58 -15.84
CA TYR A 505 -17.79 -13.75 -15.25
C TYR A 505 -17.80 -12.31 -15.73
N LYS A 506 -17.30 -11.45 -14.86
CA LYS A 506 -17.10 -10.03 -15.10
C LYS A 506 -15.89 -9.54 -14.32
N VAL A 507 -15.28 -8.47 -14.80
CA VAL A 507 -14.05 -7.92 -14.24
C VAL A 507 -14.21 -6.42 -14.01
N LYS A 508 -13.56 -5.89 -12.98
CA LYS A 508 -13.38 -4.45 -12.78
C LYS A 508 -11.90 -4.15 -12.56
N ALA A 509 -11.48 -2.97 -12.99
CA ALA A 509 -10.12 -2.49 -12.77
C ALA A 509 -10.02 -1.78 -11.42
N VAL A 510 -8.88 -1.95 -10.75
CA VAL A 510 -8.52 -1.30 -9.49
C VAL A 510 -7.41 -0.30 -9.77
N TYR A 511 -7.53 0.88 -9.19
CA TYR A 511 -6.59 1.98 -9.35
C TYR A 511 -6.22 2.55 -7.99
N ALA A 512 -5.16 3.36 -7.95
CA ALA A 512 -4.76 4.08 -6.74
C ALA A 512 -5.87 5.01 -6.19
N GLY A 513 -6.79 5.47 -7.05
CA GLY A 513 -7.87 6.41 -6.72
C GLY A 513 -9.29 5.82 -6.69
N GLY A 514 -9.47 4.50 -6.79
CA GLY A 514 -10.80 3.87 -6.78
C GLY A 514 -10.91 2.63 -7.70
N GLU A 515 -12.12 2.15 -7.92
CA GLU A 515 -12.42 0.98 -8.77
C GLU A 515 -13.32 1.37 -9.95
N SER A 516 -13.22 0.63 -11.06
CA SER A 516 -14.19 0.75 -12.15
C SER A 516 -15.53 0.11 -11.86
N GLY A 517 -16.52 0.46 -12.69
CA GLY A 517 -17.69 -0.37 -12.86
C GLY A 517 -17.28 -1.77 -13.33
N TRP A 518 -18.20 -2.73 -13.21
CA TRP A 518 -18.00 -4.05 -13.78
C TRP A 518 -18.09 -3.99 -15.31
N SER A 519 -17.29 -4.83 -15.98
CA SER A 519 -17.38 -5.10 -17.41
C SER A 519 -18.75 -5.65 -17.83
N ASN A 520 -18.93 -5.84 -19.14
CA ASN A 520 -19.91 -6.79 -19.67
C ASN A 520 -19.72 -8.18 -19.03
N VAL A 521 -20.81 -8.96 -18.98
CA VAL A 521 -20.78 -10.33 -18.49
C VAL A 521 -20.45 -11.27 -19.65
N ILE A 522 -19.53 -12.20 -19.42
CA ILE A 522 -19.24 -13.31 -20.33
C ILE A 522 -19.77 -14.58 -19.71
N ARG A 523 -20.56 -15.32 -20.49
CA ARG A 523 -21.10 -16.62 -20.12
C ARG A 523 -20.28 -17.71 -20.79
N THR A 524 -19.71 -18.59 -19.98
CA THR A 524 -18.89 -19.72 -20.43
C THR A 524 -19.54 -21.03 -19.99
N HIS A 525 -19.63 -21.96 -20.92
CA HIS A 525 -20.11 -23.32 -20.66
C HIS A 525 -18.88 -24.20 -20.52
N LEU A 526 -18.72 -24.87 -19.39
CA LEU A 526 -17.63 -25.82 -19.24
C LEU A 526 -18.04 -27.15 -19.86
N PRO A 527 -17.14 -27.80 -20.60
CA PRO A 527 -17.37 -29.16 -21.09
C PRO A 527 -17.73 -30.12 -19.95
N SER A 528 -18.62 -31.07 -20.20
CA SER A 528 -18.82 -32.17 -19.26
C SER A 528 -17.66 -33.15 -19.43
N GLY A 529 -16.87 -33.36 -18.37
CA GLY A 529 -15.72 -34.26 -18.38
C GLY A 529 -16.09 -35.62 -18.97
N THR A 530 -15.46 -35.94 -20.10
CA THR A 530 -15.47 -37.24 -20.78
C THR A 530 -16.85 -37.88 -20.91
N THR A 531 -17.80 -37.16 -21.48
CA THR A 531 -18.73 -37.78 -22.42
C THR A 531 -18.26 -37.39 -23.81
N LEU A 532 -17.94 -38.39 -24.64
CA LEU A 532 -17.91 -38.22 -26.09
C LEU A 532 -19.14 -37.40 -26.47
N LEU A 533 -18.93 -36.21 -27.03
CA LEU A 533 -20.00 -35.37 -27.56
C LEU A 533 -19.77 -35.35 -29.07
N PRO A 534 -20.35 -36.32 -29.82
CA PRO A 534 -20.17 -36.39 -31.25
C PRO A 534 -20.50 -35.04 -31.88
N GLY A 535 -19.54 -34.49 -32.62
CA GLY A 535 -19.62 -33.22 -33.31
C GLY A 535 -18.97 -32.02 -32.60
N ASP A 536 -18.51 -32.13 -31.35
CA ASP A 536 -17.76 -31.08 -30.62
C ASP A 536 -16.27 -31.14 -30.96
N ALA A 537 -15.95 -30.81 -32.22
CA ALA A 537 -14.61 -30.91 -32.79
C ALA A 537 -13.60 -29.93 -32.16
N ASP A 538 -14.05 -28.77 -31.66
CA ASP A 538 -13.17 -27.82 -30.98
C ASP A 538 -13.10 -28.06 -29.45
N GLY A 539 -13.91 -28.97 -28.91
CA GLY A 539 -13.87 -29.40 -27.51
C GLY A 539 -14.41 -28.35 -26.53
N ASN A 540 -15.19 -27.39 -27.02
CA ASN A 540 -15.80 -26.34 -26.20
C ASN A 540 -17.04 -26.82 -25.42
N GLY A 541 -17.48 -28.07 -25.64
CA GLY A 541 -18.62 -28.68 -24.96
C GLY A 541 -19.97 -28.34 -25.59
N ARG A 542 -19.99 -27.80 -26.80
CA ARG A 542 -21.17 -27.54 -27.64
C ARG A 542 -20.94 -28.12 -29.02
N VAL A 543 -22.02 -28.28 -29.78
CA VAL A 543 -21.94 -28.60 -31.21
C VAL A 543 -22.56 -27.44 -31.96
N ASP A 544 -21.71 -26.55 -32.46
CA ASP A 544 -22.12 -25.36 -33.20
C ASP A 544 -21.25 -25.14 -34.46
N ILE A 545 -21.46 -24.01 -35.15
CA ILE A 545 -20.80 -23.77 -36.44
C ILE A 545 -19.27 -23.64 -36.32
N THR A 546 -18.73 -23.37 -35.13
CA THR A 546 -17.29 -23.36 -34.89
C THR A 546 -16.69 -24.75 -34.99
N ASP A 547 -17.43 -25.80 -34.62
CA ASP A 547 -16.99 -27.19 -34.76
C ASP A 547 -16.88 -27.61 -36.23
N ALA A 548 -17.89 -27.25 -37.04
CA ALA A 548 -17.85 -27.47 -38.48
C ALA A 548 -16.66 -26.74 -39.12
N THR A 549 -16.40 -25.50 -38.69
CA THR A 549 -15.26 -24.72 -39.16
C THR A 549 -13.92 -25.34 -38.75
N THR A 550 -13.82 -25.82 -37.51
CA THR A 550 -12.64 -26.48 -36.95
C THR A 550 -12.32 -27.79 -37.69
N LEU A 551 -13.34 -28.61 -37.96
CA LEU A 551 -13.19 -29.82 -38.75
C LEU A 551 -12.82 -29.53 -40.21
N ILE A 552 -13.43 -28.52 -40.84
CA ILE A 552 -13.05 -28.08 -42.20
C ILE A 552 -11.58 -27.67 -42.26
N ASN A 553 -11.10 -26.91 -41.27
CA ASN A 553 -9.70 -26.53 -41.20
C ASN A 553 -8.78 -27.76 -41.10
N LYS A 554 -9.15 -28.78 -40.32
CA LYS A 554 -8.41 -30.05 -40.25
C LYS A 554 -8.40 -30.79 -41.59
N ILE A 555 -9.53 -30.86 -42.28
CA ILE A 555 -9.66 -31.49 -43.62
C ILE A 555 -8.78 -30.77 -44.65
N LEU A 556 -8.68 -29.45 -44.57
CA LEU A 556 -7.85 -28.61 -45.45
C LEU A 556 -6.34 -28.69 -45.13
N GLY A 557 -5.94 -29.51 -44.15
CA GLY A 557 -4.54 -29.71 -43.78
C GLY A 557 -3.98 -28.67 -42.82
N HIS A 558 -4.84 -27.87 -42.18
CA HIS A 558 -4.44 -27.04 -41.04
C HIS A 558 -4.43 -27.85 -39.75
N GLU A 559 -3.69 -27.37 -38.74
CA GLU A 559 -3.63 -27.98 -37.41
C GLU A 559 -4.38 -27.09 -36.40
N PRO A 560 -5.73 -27.17 -36.35
CA PRO A 560 -6.52 -26.44 -35.37
C PRO A 560 -6.16 -26.89 -33.94
N SER A 561 -6.10 -25.93 -33.02
CA SER A 561 -5.89 -26.18 -31.60
C SER A 561 -6.80 -25.24 -30.81
N PRO A 562 -7.67 -25.77 -29.92
CA PRO A 562 -7.89 -27.19 -29.64
C PRO A 562 -8.55 -27.97 -30.80
N PHE A 563 -8.32 -29.30 -30.85
CA PHE A 563 -9.00 -30.25 -31.74
C PHE A 563 -9.22 -31.58 -31.01
N VAL A 564 -10.46 -32.04 -30.94
CA VAL A 564 -10.82 -33.30 -30.26
C VAL A 564 -11.16 -34.37 -31.30
N GLU A 565 -10.14 -35.14 -31.67
CA GLU A 565 -10.22 -36.23 -32.66
C GLU A 565 -11.43 -37.16 -32.46
N ALA A 566 -11.67 -37.57 -31.21
CA ALA A 566 -12.74 -38.51 -30.88
C ALA A 566 -14.16 -37.93 -31.03
N ASN A 567 -14.31 -36.60 -31.00
CA ASN A 567 -15.60 -35.93 -31.21
C ASN A 567 -15.78 -35.52 -32.69
N ALA A 568 -14.68 -35.34 -33.41
CA ALA A 568 -14.67 -34.92 -34.80
C ALA A 568 -15.04 -36.03 -35.79
N ASP A 569 -14.86 -37.30 -35.42
CA ASP A 569 -15.33 -38.49 -36.15
C ASP A 569 -16.79 -38.80 -35.75
N VAL A 570 -17.74 -38.14 -36.41
CA VAL A 570 -19.16 -38.19 -36.04
C VAL A 570 -19.82 -39.49 -36.49
N ASP A 571 -19.34 -40.06 -37.60
CA ASP A 571 -19.87 -41.32 -38.15
C ASP A 571 -19.10 -42.57 -37.68
N GLY A 572 -17.97 -42.39 -36.98
CA GLY A 572 -17.18 -43.45 -36.34
C GLY A 572 -16.35 -44.27 -37.31
N ASN A 573 -16.06 -43.75 -38.50
CA ASN A 573 -15.37 -44.47 -39.58
C ASN A 573 -13.84 -44.36 -39.50
N GLY A 574 -13.31 -43.56 -38.57
CA GLY A 574 -11.88 -43.34 -38.36
C GLY A 574 -11.21 -42.41 -39.38
N ARG A 575 -11.98 -41.64 -40.14
CA ARG A 575 -11.52 -40.58 -41.06
C ARG A 575 -12.20 -39.26 -40.68
N TYR A 576 -11.58 -38.15 -41.09
CA TYR A 576 -12.15 -36.81 -40.96
C TYR A 576 -12.47 -36.30 -42.35
N ASP A 577 -13.74 -36.30 -42.74
CA ASP A 577 -14.14 -35.83 -44.07
C ASP A 577 -15.48 -35.07 -44.07
N VAL A 578 -16.03 -34.82 -45.27
CA VAL A 578 -17.25 -34.02 -45.42
C VAL A 578 -18.48 -34.73 -44.82
N SER A 579 -18.44 -36.07 -44.66
CA SER A 579 -19.49 -36.82 -43.95
C SER A 579 -19.61 -36.35 -42.50
N ASP A 580 -18.49 -36.17 -41.80
CA ASP A 580 -18.44 -35.69 -40.43
C ASP A 580 -18.93 -34.25 -40.30
N VAL A 581 -18.55 -33.37 -41.25
CA VAL A 581 -19.05 -31.98 -41.31
C VAL A 581 -20.56 -31.95 -41.50
N THR A 582 -21.09 -32.87 -42.31
CA THR A 582 -22.53 -33.04 -42.51
C THR A 582 -23.19 -33.53 -41.22
N GLY A 583 -22.57 -34.47 -40.51
CA GLY A 583 -22.99 -34.95 -39.20
C GLY A 583 -23.09 -33.83 -38.17
N ILE A 584 -22.06 -32.97 -38.08
CA ILE A 584 -22.07 -31.77 -37.24
C ILE A 584 -23.25 -30.85 -37.59
N ASN A 585 -23.45 -30.53 -38.87
CA ASN A 585 -24.56 -29.67 -39.30
C ASN A 585 -25.94 -30.24 -38.96
N VAL A 586 -26.12 -31.57 -39.06
CA VAL A 586 -27.37 -32.24 -38.65
C VAL A 586 -27.58 -32.09 -37.15
N ILE A 587 -26.55 -32.27 -36.34
CA ILE A 587 -26.61 -32.10 -34.89
C ILE A 587 -26.96 -30.65 -34.52
N ILE A 588 -26.38 -29.66 -35.19
CA ILE A 588 -26.70 -28.23 -35.00
C ILE A 588 -28.17 -27.94 -35.31
N LEU A 589 -28.66 -28.45 -36.46
CA LEU A 589 -30.04 -28.22 -36.90
C LEU A 589 -31.08 -28.88 -35.98
N GLN A 590 -30.73 -29.94 -35.26
CA GLN A 590 -31.59 -30.60 -34.29
C GLN A 590 -31.65 -29.90 -32.92
N GLN A 591 -30.77 -28.92 -32.66
CA GLN A 591 -30.72 -28.16 -31.41
C GLN A 591 -31.50 -26.82 -31.47
N GLN A 592 -32.08 -26.48 -32.63
CA GLN A 592 -33.00 -25.36 -32.84
C GLN A 592 -34.46 -25.82 -32.68
#